data_AF-A0A948XE49-F1
#
_entry.id   AF-A0A948XE49-F1
#
_cell.length_a   1.000
_cell.length_b   1.000
_cell.length_c   1.000
_cell.angle_alpha   90.00
_cell.angle_beta   90.00
_cell.angle_gamma   90.00
#
_symmetry.space_group_name_H-M   'P 1'
#
loop_
_entity.id
_entity.type
_entity.pdbx_description
1 polymer ?
#
loop_
_entity_poly.entity_id
_entity_poly.type
_entity_poly.pdbx_seq_one_letter_code
_entity_poly.pdbx_strand_id
1 'polypeptide(L)'
;IEAWMRAVFACNQYVDEQAPWALRKTDPERMEAVLLSLFMAIRDLAIAISPVVPAAAGAVLDQLGIPAGERDLAALGDDGWFARRVADGTTLGQPVPMFPRLELPAEIPA
;
A
#
# COMPACT_ATOMS: atom_id res chain seq x y z
N ILE A 1 1.67 -12.70 -11.80
CA ILE A 1 0.57 -11.72 -11.56
C ILE A 1 -0.57 -12.34 -10.75
N GLU A 2 -1.03 -13.56 -11.03
CA GLU A 2 -2.13 -14.18 -10.26
C GLU A 2 -1.90 -14.26 -8.74
N ALA A 3 -0.72 -14.73 -8.31
CA ALA A 3 -0.37 -14.78 -6.88
C ALA A 3 -0.36 -13.39 -6.23
N TRP A 4 0.10 -12.37 -6.97
CA TRP A 4 0.07 -10.98 -6.54
C TRP A 4 -1.36 -10.47 -6.37
N MET A 5 -2.26 -10.77 -7.32
CA MET A 5 -3.68 -10.41 -7.19
C MET A 5 -4.35 -11.06 -5.98
N ARG A 6 -4.04 -12.35 -5.71
CA ARG A 6 -4.55 -13.03 -4.51
C ARG A 6 -4.08 -12.35 -3.22
N ALA A 7 -2.82 -11.92 -3.17
CA ALA A 7 -2.29 -11.20 -2.01
C ALA A 7 -2.96 -9.81 -1.83
N VAL A 8 -3.23 -9.09 -2.92
CA VAL A 8 -4.01 -7.85 -2.88
C VAL A 8 -5.41 -8.10 -2.33
N PHE A 9 -6.10 -9.15 -2.79
CA PHE A 9 -7.42 -9.51 -2.27
C PHE A 9 -7.38 -9.92 -0.80
N ALA A 10 -6.34 -10.64 -0.37
CA ALA A 10 -6.16 -10.98 1.04
C ALA A 10 -5.97 -9.73 1.90
N CYS A 11 -5.23 -8.71 1.43
CA CYS A 11 -5.09 -7.43 2.14
C CYS A 11 -6.45 -6.71 2.27
N ASN A 12 -7.23 -6.67 1.20
CA ASN A 12 -8.57 -6.06 1.21
C ASN A 12 -9.52 -6.79 2.17
N GLN A 13 -9.56 -8.13 2.10
CA GLN A 13 -10.37 -8.93 3.01
C GLN A 13 -9.93 -8.72 4.47
N TYR A 14 -8.62 -8.67 4.73
CA TYR A 14 -8.08 -8.47 6.06
C TYR A 14 -8.47 -7.11 6.65
N VAL A 15 -8.35 -6.01 5.89
CA VAL A 15 -8.73 -4.68 6.40
C VAL A 15 -10.24 -4.59 6.67
N ASP A 16 -11.05 -5.23 5.84
CA ASP A 16 -12.51 -5.26 6.00
C ASP A 16 -12.93 -6.06 7.24
N GLU A 17 -12.34 -7.24 7.45
CA GLU A 17 -12.61 -8.11 8.61
C GLU A 17 -12.13 -7.50 9.93
N GLN A 18 -10.96 -6.85 9.93
CA GLN A 18 -10.39 -6.25 11.14
C GLN A 18 -11.03 -4.89 11.47
N ALA A 19 -11.63 -4.21 10.49
CA ALA A 19 -12.31 -2.92 10.65
C ALA A 19 -11.55 -1.93 11.56
N PRO A 20 -10.31 -1.51 11.22
CA PRO A 20 -9.45 -0.72 12.10
C PRO A 20 -10.06 0.62 12.54
N TRP A 21 -10.97 1.19 11.74
CA TRP A 21 -11.74 2.38 12.10
C TRP A 21 -12.62 2.19 13.35
N ALA A 22 -13.11 0.97 13.58
CA ALA A 22 -13.84 0.61 14.79
C ALA A 22 -12.87 0.37 15.96
N LEU A 23 -11.76 -0.35 15.70
CA LEU A 23 -10.73 -0.66 16.69
C LEU A 23 -10.11 0.60 17.31
N ARG A 24 -10.04 1.71 16.58
CA ARG A 24 -9.56 3.00 17.08
C ARG A 24 -10.14 3.41 18.44
N LYS A 25 -11.37 2.99 18.76
CA LYS A 25 -12.04 3.32 20.03
C LYS A 25 -11.95 2.21 21.09
N THR A 26 -11.77 0.96 20.67
CA THR A 26 -11.92 -0.21 21.53
C THR A 26 -10.60 -0.90 21.83
N ASP A 27 -9.68 -0.94 20.86
CA ASP A 27 -8.39 -1.62 20.93
C ASP A 27 -7.38 -0.93 19.98
N PRO A 28 -6.78 0.19 20.40
CA PRO A 28 -5.82 0.94 19.58
C PRO A 28 -4.56 0.15 19.25
N GLU A 29 -4.08 -0.71 20.16
CA GLU A 29 -2.90 -1.55 19.93
C GLU A 29 -3.16 -2.54 18.79
N ARG A 30 -4.35 -3.17 18.77
CA ARG A 30 -4.74 -4.02 17.64
C ARG A 30 -4.88 -3.22 16.35
N MET A 31 -5.45 -2.02 16.39
CA MET A 31 -5.54 -1.14 15.22
C MET A 31 -4.16 -0.87 14.62
N GLU A 32 -3.18 -0.54 15.44
CA GLU A 32 -1.79 -0.30 15.02
C GLU A 32 -1.19 -1.53 14.36
N ALA A 33 -1.36 -2.72 14.94
CA ALA A 33 -0.86 -3.97 14.37
C ALA A 33 -1.49 -4.28 12.99
N VAL A 34 -2.80 -4.04 12.83
CA VAL A 34 -3.52 -4.23 11.57
C VAL A 34 -2.98 -3.27 10.50
N LEU A 35 -2.86 -1.99 10.82
CA LEU A 35 -2.37 -0.96 9.90
C LEU A 35 -0.92 -1.19 9.52
N LEU A 36 -0.07 -1.60 10.47
CA LEU A 36 1.33 -1.93 10.21
C LEU A 36 1.44 -3.12 9.25
N SER A 37 0.65 -4.18 9.48
CA SER A 37 0.64 -5.35 8.60
C SER A 37 0.28 -4.98 7.16
N LEU A 38 -0.74 -4.14 6.98
CA LEU A 38 -1.13 -3.62 5.66
C LEU A 38 -0.06 -2.72 5.05
N PHE A 39 0.55 -1.84 5.84
CA PHE A 39 1.62 -0.96 5.37
C PHE A 39 2.81 -1.77 4.80
N MET A 40 3.26 -2.80 5.53
CA MET A 40 4.33 -3.68 5.08
C MET A 40 3.94 -4.45 3.81
N ALA A 41 2.74 -5.05 3.80
CA ALA A 41 2.28 -5.81 2.65
C ALA A 41 2.13 -4.96 1.38
N ILE A 42 1.56 -3.76 1.50
CA ILE A 42 1.37 -2.86 0.35
C ILE A 42 2.71 -2.39 -0.21
N ARG A 43 3.70 -2.11 0.64
CA ARG A 43 5.07 -1.78 0.20
C ARG A 43 5.65 -2.90 -0.66
N ASP A 44 5.60 -4.14 -0.18
CA ASP A 44 6.16 -5.29 -0.90
C ASP A 44 5.41 -5.58 -2.20
N LEU A 45 4.07 -5.50 -2.17
CA LEU A 45 3.24 -5.66 -3.36
C LEU A 45 3.52 -4.59 -4.41
N ALA A 46 3.75 -3.33 -4.00
CA ALA A 46 4.09 -2.26 -4.92
C ALA A 46 5.48 -2.45 -5.55
N ILE A 47 6.47 -2.88 -4.78
CA ILE A 47 7.80 -3.23 -5.32
C ILE A 47 7.70 -4.41 -6.29
N ALA A 48 7.00 -5.48 -5.91
CA ALA A 48 6.89 -6.71 -6.71
C ALA A 48 6.19 -6.48 -8.07
N ILE A 49 5.25 -5.54 -8.15
CA ILE A 49 4.52 -5.23 -9.39
C ILE A 49 5.17 -4.12 -10.23
N SER A 50 6.24 -3.51 -9.72
CA SER A 50 6.94 -2.42 -10.41
C SER A 50 7.39 -2.75 -11.85
N PRO A 51 7.76 -3.99 -12.24
CA PRO A 51 8.08 -4.29 -13.65
C PRO A 51 6.87 -4.28 -14.60
N VAL A 52 5.65 -4.34 -14.06
CA VAL A 52 4.40 -4.41 -14.83
C VAL A 52 3.72 -3.04 -14.91
N VAL A 53 3.65 -2.31 -13.80
CA VAL A 53 3.03 -0.98 -13.72
C VAL A 53 3.94 0.02 -12.97
N PRO A 54 5.09 0.37 -13.54
CA PRO A 54 6.14 1.11 -12.82
C PRO A 54 5.68 2.47 -12.28
N ALA A 55 4.90 3.22 -13.06
CA ALA A 55 4.42 4.54 -12.66
C ALA A 55 3.47 4.46 -11.45
N ALA A 56 2.49 3.56 -11.48
CA ALA A 56 1.52 3.41 -10.38
C ALA A 56 2.17 2.81 -9.13
N ALA A 57 3.05 1.82 -9.30
CA ALA A 57 3.84 1.26 -8.21
C ALA A 57 4.71 2.33 -7.52
N GLY A 58 5.40 3.16 -8.32
CA GLY A 58 6.18 4.29 -7.83
C GLY A 58 5.34 5.27 -7.01
N ALA A 59 4.16 5.66 -7.52
CA ALA A 59 3.27 6.60 -6.84
C ALA A 59 2.73 6.04 -5.50
N VAL A 60 2.44 4.74 -5.42
CA VAL A 60 2.08 4.09 -4.14
C VAL A 60 3.26 4.14 -3.17
N LEU A 61 4.47 3.81 -3.63
CA LEU A 61 5.68 3.85 -2.80
C LEU A 61 6.04 5.26 -2.33
N ASP A 62 5.74 6.30 -3.14
CA ASP A 62 5.84 7.70 -2.73
C ASP A 62 4.89 8.02 -1.57
N GLN A 63 3.63 7.57 -1.63
CA GLN A 63 2.68 7.78 -0.53
C GLN A 63 3.07 7.06 0.75
N LEU A 64 3.72 5.90 0.64
CA LEU A 64 4.30 5.17 1.78
C LEU A 64 5.64 5.77 2.25
N GLY A 65 6.14 6.80 1.55
CA GLY A 65 7.40 7.50 1.84
C GLY A 65 8.66 6.67 1.56
N ILE A 66 8.58 5.57 0.83
CA ILE A 66 9.73 4.68 0.58
C ILE A 66 10.74 5.39 -0.32
N PRO A 67 12.02 5.56 0.04
CA PRO A 67 13.01 6.26 -0.80
C PRO A 67 13.20 5.58 -2.16
N ALA A 68 13.50 6.34 -3.22
CA ALA A 68 13.65 5.78 -4.57
C ALA A 68 14.74 4.68 -4.68
N GLY A 69 15.80 4.78 -3.86
CA GLY A 69 16.88 3.79 -3.78
C GLY A 69 16.50 2.49 -3.06
N GLU A 70 15.30 2.39 -2.47
CA GLU A 70 14.84 1.23 -1.68
C GLU A 70 13.60 0.57 -2.30
N ARG A 71 13.43 0.71 -3.63
CA ARG A 71 12.24 0.23 -4.38
C ARG A 71 12.53 -0.88 -5.37
N ASP A 72 13.78 -1.34 -5.46
CA ASP A 72 14.13 -2.45 -6.35
C ASP A 72 13.69 -3.80 -5.75
N LEU A 73 13.79 -4.87 -6.55
CA LEU A 73 13.39 -6.20 -6.10
C LEU A 73 14.29 -6.73 -4.97
N ALA A 74 15.54 -6.27 -4.85
CA ALA A 74 16.44 -6.67 -3.77
C ALA A 74 15.96 -6.12 -2.42
N ALA A 75 15.29 -4.97 -2.42
CA ALA A 75 14.71 -4.38 -1.24
C ALA A 75 13.60 -5.24 -0.59
N LEU A 76 13.05 -6.25 -1.30
CA LEU A 76 12.11 -7.22 -0.71
C LEU A 76 12.77 -8.13 0.34
N GLY A 77 14.09 -8.30 0.30
CA GLY A 77 14.84 -9.13 1.25
C GLY A 77 15.45 -8.36 2.43
N ASP A 78 15.11 -7.08 2.60
CA ASP A 78 15.73 -6.21 3.60
C ASP A 78 14.90 -6.11 4.89
N ASP A 79 15.09 -7.02 5.82
CA ASP A 79 14.34 -7.04 7.09
C ASP A 79 14.51 -5.77 7.95
N GLY A 80 15.55 -4.98 7.69
CA GLY A 80 15.87 -3.77 8.44
C GLY A 80 15.18 -2.49 7.94
N TRP A 81 14.50 -2.54 6.78
CA TRP A 81 13.98 -1.34 6.13
C TRP A 81 13.06 -0.53 7.04
N PHE A 82 12.09 -1.20 7.68
CA PHE A 82 11.09 -0.53 8.49
C PHE A 82 11.71 0.17 9.71
N ALA A 83 12.65 -0.50 10.38
CA ALA A 83 13.33 0.05 11.56
C ALA A 83 14.11 1.34 11.22
N ARG A 84 14.77 1.38 10.06
CA ARG A 84 15.47 2.59 9.59
C ARG A 84 14.49 3.74 9.33
N ARG A 85 13.35 3.45 8.69
CA ARG A 85 12.31 4.45 8.42
C ARG A 85 11.69 5.04 9.70
N VAL A 86 11.52 4.22 10.73
CA VAL A 86 11.09 4.66 12.06
C VAL A 86 12.16 5.54 12.71
N ALA A 87 13.44 5.15 12.64
CA ALA A 87 14.55 5.93 13.19
C ALA A 87 14.69 7.31 12.52
N ASP A 88 14.37 7.41 11.22
CA ASP A 88 14.35 8.65 10.47
C ASP A 88 13.14 9.55 10.81
N GLY A 89 12.23 9.09 11.68
CA GLY A 89 11.03 9.84 12.09
C GLY A 89 10.06 10.11 10.94
N THR A 90 10.05 9.27 9.91
CA THR A 90 9.25 9.55 8.71
C THR A 90 7.77 9.42 8.98
N THR A 91 7.01 10.43 8.57
CA THR A 91 5.56 10.46 8.62
C THR A 91 4.95 10.34 7.23
N LEU A 92 3.76 9.75 7.13
CA LEU A 92 3.02 9.69 5.87
C LEU A 92 2.45 11.06 5.50
N GLY A 93 2.41 11.34 4.20
CA GLY A 93 1.76 12.53 3.65
C GLY A 93 0.24 12.38 3.59
N GLN A 94 -0.43 13.39 3.03
CA GLN A 94 -1.85 13.29 2.72
C GLN A 94 -2.07 12.25 1.61
N PRO A 95 -3.06 11.34 1.76
CA PRO A 95 -3.34 10.33 0.76
C PRO A 95 -3.88 10.97 -0.53
N VAL A 96 -3.38 10.50 -1.67
CA VAL A 96 -3.82 10.95 -3.00
C VAL A 96 -4.46 9.77 -3.74
N PRO A 97 -5.61 9.96 -4.43
CA PRO A 97 -6.20 8.90 -5.25
C PRO A 97 -5.21 8.41 -6.33
N MET A 98 -4.91 7.10 -6.34
CA MET A 98 -3.94 6.52 -7.30
C MET A 98 -4.51 6.25 -8.68
N PHE A 99 -5.80 5.91 -8.75
CA PHE A 99 -6.49 5.67 -10.00
C PHE A 99 -7.74 6.54 -10.04
N PRO A 100 -7.73 7.65 -10.81
CA PRO A 100 -8.92 8.47 -10.98
C PRO A 100 -10.01 7.64 -11.69
N ARG A 101 -11.28 7.91 -11.36
CA ARG A 101 -12.40 7.27 -12.05
C ARG A 101 -12.42 7.75 -13.50
N LEU A 102 -12.55 6.82 -14.44
CA LEU A 102 -12.78 7.16 -15.84
C LEU A 102 -14.22 7.66 -15.98
N GLU A 103 -14.40 8.85 -16.52
CA GLU A 103 -15.71 9.30 -16.99
C GLU A 103 -15.98 8.61 -18.34
N LEU A 104 -17.02 7.79 -18.40
CA LEU A 104 -17.46 7.24 -19.68
C LEU A 104 -18.10 8.36 -20.50
N PRO A 105 -17.79 8.49 -21.80
CA PRO A 105 -18.51 9.41 -22.67
C PRO A 105 -20.01 9.15 -22.57
N ALA A 106 -20.82 10.20 -22.52
CA ALA A 106 -22.27 10.06 -22.60
C ALA A 106 -22.62 9.24 -23.85
N GLU A 107 -23.50 8.24 -23.70
CA GLU A 107 -23.98 7.45 -24.84
C GLU A 107 -24.47 8.40 -25.93
N ILE A 108 -23.86 8.30 -27.11
CA ILE A 108 -24.35 9.02 -28.28
C ILE A 108 -25.69 8.36 -28.63
N PRO A 109 -26.83 9.06 -28.55
CA PRO A 109 -28.12 8.48 -28.89
C PRO A 109 -28.10 8.00 -30.34
N ALA A 110 -28.65 6.80 -30.56
CA ALA A 110 -28.68 6.08 -31.83
C ALA A 110 -29.41 6.83 -32.95
#